data_AF-A0A924QVB7-F1
#
_entry.id   AF-A0A924QVB7-F1
#
_cell.length_a   1.000
_cell.length_b   1.000
_cell.length_c   1.000
_cell.angle_alpha   90.00
_cell.angle_beta   90.00
_cell.angle_gamma   90.00
#
_symmetry.space_group_name_H-M   'P 1'
#
loop_
_entity.id
_entity.type
_entity.pdbx_description
1 polymer ?
#
loop_
_entity_poly.entity_id
_entity_poly.type
_entity_poly.pdbx_seq_one_letter_code
_entity_poly.pdbx_strand_id
1 'polypeptide(L)' 'GYDPIFIPDGSDKTFAEMTMEEKNEFSHRKKATDKLIAFLKEPTFA' A
#
# COMPACT_ATOMS: atom_id res chain seq x y z
N GLY A 1 6.55 14.60 -6.23
CA GLY A 1 7.10 13.28 -5.80
C GLY A 1 7.36 12.43 -7.03
N TYR A 2 7.55 11.12 -6.88
CA TYR A 2 7.78 10.20 -8.01
C TYR A 2 6.50 9.75 -8.71
N ASP A 3 5.33 10.21 -8.24
CA ASP A 3 4.03 9.79 -8.75
C ASP A 3 3.90 9.84 -10.29
N PRO A 4 4.41 10.84 -11.02
CA PRO A 4 4.28 10.89 -12.49
C PRO A 4 5.10 9.87 -13.27
N ILE A 5 5.99 9.11 -12.62
CA ILE A 5 6.87 8.13 -13.27
C ILE A 5 6.81 6.74 -12.64
N PHE A 6 6.09 6.59 -11.53
CA PHE A 6 5.96 5.31 -10.83
C PHE A 6 4.71 4.59 -11.30
N ILE A 7 4.90 3.44 -11.94
CA ILE A 7 3.83 2.52 -12.35
C ILE A 7 3.89 1.32 -11.39
N PRO A 8 2.83 1.04 -10.60
CA PRO A 8 2.82 -0.11 -9.72
C PRO A 8 2.63 -1.41 -10.50
N ASP A 9 3.11 -2.52 -9.93
CA ASP A 9 2.96 -3.85 -10.52
C ASP A 9 1.48 -4.17 -10.81
N GLY A 10 1.20 -4.58 -12.05
CA GLY A 10 -0.15 -4.94 -12.50
C GLY A 10 -1.03 -3.78 -12.97
N SER A 11 -0.48 -2.56 -13.06
CA SER A 11 -1.15 -1.41 -13.68
C SER A 11 -0.40 -0.92 -14.91
N ASP A 12 -1.11 -0.22 -15.79
CA ASP A 12 -0.60 0.54 -16.91
C ASP A 12 -0.59 2.07 -16.65
N LYS A 13 -1.10 2.50 -15.48
CA LYS A 13 -1.15 3.91 -15.06
C LYS A 13 -0.01 4.25 -14.11
N THR A 14 0.48 5.47 -14.19
CA THR A 14 1.33 6.07 -13.16
C THR A 14 0.50 6.47 -11.94
N PHE A 15 1.13 6.58 -10.77
CA PHE A 15 0.46 7.10 -9.56
C PHE A 15 -0.12 8.51 -9.71
N ALA A 16 0.39 9.34 -10.64
CA ALA A 16 -0.19 10.65 -10.91
C ALA A 16 -1.50 10.58 -11.71
N GLU A 17 -1.74 9.48 -12.43
CA GLU A 17 -2.95 9.23 -13.21
C GLU A 17 -4.03 8.50 -12.40
N MET A 18 -3.71 8.06 -11.19
CA MET A 18 -4.61 7.33 -10.31
C MET A 18 -5.41 8.25 -9.40
N THR A 19 -6.66 7.90 -9.11
CA THR A 19 -7.40 8.49 -7.98
C THR A 19 -6.77 8.08 -6.66
N MET A 20 -7.16 8.75 -5.57
CA MET A 20 -6.68 8.38 -4.24
C MET A 20 -7.11 6.95 -3.88
N GLU A 21 -8.31 6.55 -4.30
CA GLU A 21 -8.86 5.21 -4.11
C GLU A 21 -8.03 4.16 -4.88
N GLU A 22 -7.74 4.38 -6.17
CA GLU A 22 -6.89 3.48 -6.97
C GLU A 22 -5.49 3.36 -6.36
N LYS A 23 -4.88 4.50 -5.98
CA LYS A 23 -3.54 4.52 -5.36
C LYS A 23 -3.51 3.77 -4.03
N ASN A 24 -4.61 3.77 -3.27
CA ASN A 24 -4.70 3.08 -1.98
C ASN A 24 -4.65 1.55 -2.12
N GLU A 25 -5.01 0.98 -3.27
CA GLU A 25 -4.90 -0.45 -3.55
C GLU A 25 -3.43 -0.90 -3.66
N PHE A 26 -2.57 -0.03 -4.19
CA PHE A 26 -1.13 -0.28 -4.35
C PHE A 26 -0.28 0.17 -3.17
N SER A 27 -0.90 0.76 -2.13
CA SER A 27 -0.18 1.39 -1.01
C SER A 27 0.68 0.40 -0.22
N HIS A 28 2.00 0.48 -0.41
CA HIS A 28 2.97 -0.26 0.41
C HIS A 28 2.81 0.04 1.91
N ARG A 29 2.43 1.28 2.26
CA ARG A 29 2.18 1.68 3.64
C ARG A 29 1.04 0.89 4.25
N LYS A 30 -0.07 0.71 3.52
CA LYS A 30 -1.20 -0.09 4.00
C LYS A 30 -0.75 -1.53 4.28
N LYS A 31 -0.05 -2.16 3.32
CA LYS A 31 0.49 -3.53 3.49
C LYS A 31 1.41 -3.66 4.71
N ALA A 32 2.28 -2.68 4.95
CA ALA A 32 3.17 -2.68 6.12
C ALA A 32 2.40 -2.48 7.43
N THR A 33 1.46 -1.54 7.47
CA THR A 33 0.63 -1.28 8.64
C THR A 33 -0.26 -2.47 8.98
N ASP A 34 -0.85 -3.14 7.98
CA ASP A 34 -1.66 -4.34 8.19
C ASP A 34 -0.84 -5.47 8.83
N LYS A 35 0.40 -5.68 8.38
CA LYS A 35 1.33 -6.64 8.99
C LYS A 35 1.69 -6.27 10.43
N LEU A 36 1.93 -4.99 10.71
CA LEU A 36 2.18 -4.51 12.06
C LEU A 36 0.97 -4.73 12.97
N ILE A 37 -0.23 -4.41 12.50
CA ILE A 37 -1.47 -4.64 13.25
C ILE A 37 -1.64 -6.13 13.55
N ALA A 38 -1.40 -7.01 12.56
CA ALA A 38 -1.47 -8.45 12.78
C ALA A 38 -0.48 -8.90 13.86
N PHE A 39 0.79 -8.46 13.77
CA PHE A 39 1.82 -8.75 14.78
C PHE A 39 1.40 -8.31 16.19
N LEU A 40 0.85 -7.10 16.34
CA LEU A 40 0.43 -6.58 17.65
C LEU A 40 -0.84 -7.24 18.19
N LYS A 41 -1.63 -7.89 17.33
CA LYS A 41 -2.85 -8.62 17.71
C LYS A 41 -2.60 -10.08 18.06
N GLU A 42 -1.46 -10.64 17.67
CA GLU A 42 -1.11 -11.99 18.08
C GLU A 42 -0.87 -12.03 19.60
N PRO A 43 -1.61 -12.83 20.37
CA PRO A 43 -1.32 -13.01 21.79
C PRO A 43 -0.04 -13.86 21.92
N THR A 44 1.11 -13.20 22.00
CA THR A 44 2.40 -13.90 22.16
C THR A 44 2.76 -14.21 23.62
N PHE A 45 1.84 -14.01 24.57
CA PHE A 45 2.06 -14.32 25.99
C PHE A 45 0.76 -14.77 26.68
N ALA A 46 0.11 -15.81 26.15
CA ALA A 46 -0.90 -16.57 26.90
C ALA A 46 -0.31 -17.92 27.30
#